data_AF-A0A6D1P0G1-F1
#
_entry.id   AF-A0A6D1P0G1-F1
#
_cell.length_a   1.000
_cell.length_b   1.000
_cell.length_c   1.000
_cell.angle_alpha   90.00
_cell.angle_beta   90.00
_cell.angle_gamma   90.00
#
_symmetry.space_group_name_H-M   'P 1'
#
loop_
_entity.id
_entity.type
_entity.pdbx_description
1 polymer ?
#
loop_
_entity_poly.entity_id
_entity_poly.type
_entity_poly.pdbx_seq_one_letter_code
_entity_poly.pdbx_strand_id
1 'polypeptide(L)'
;MIAFLCNSAGKVTDLGNVENGKPTLVNGDIIFFNSLRHKSGNIWLTGDNRTGAGDGDDEQIIVRLNSLDAQYEKIVFIVQIYNGEKLQQHFGKVQNAFIRAVDARNIEMARFDLSGGPAFASQRSMVFAELIREATGWKLRAIGEPSESDSFVSHLRNYM
;
A
#
# COMPACT_ATOMS: atom_id res chain seq x y z
N MET A 1 -0.51 -4.50 -4.01
CA MET A 1 -0.11 -3.38 -3.12
C MET A 1 -1.27 -2.41 -2.93
N ILE A 2 -1.28 -1.67 -1.84
CA ILE A 2 -2.32 -0.68 -1.49
C ILE A 2 -1.65 0.60 -0.99
N ALA A 3 -2.21 1.76 -1.34
CA ALA A 3 -1.83 3.03 -0.74
C ALA A 3 -3.07 3.80 -0.25
N PHE A 4 -2.98 4.36 0.95
CA PHE A 4 -3.98 5.29 1.52
C PHE A 4 -3.44 6.70 1.46
N LEU A 5 -4.20 7.63 0.89
CA LEU A 5 -3.91 9.06 0.98
C LEU A 5 -4.66 9.61 2.18
N CYS A 6 -3.92 10.23 3.09
CA CYS A 6 -4.42 10.70 4.37
C CYS A 6 -4.22 12.21 4.52
N ASN A 7 -5.15 12.87 5.21
CA ASN A 7 -5.04 14.26 5.60
C ASN A 7 -4.04 14.49 6.76
N SER A 8 -3.97 15.74 7.25
CA SER A 8 -3.13 16.13 8.39
C SER A 8 -3.43 15.38 9.70
N ALA A 9 -4.67 14.92 9.90
CA ALA A 9 -5.06 14.08 11.02
C ALA A 9 -4.70 12.59 10.80
N GLY A 10 -4.07 12.25 9.68
CA GLY A 10 -3.74 10.88 9.29
C GLY A 10 -4.95 10.08 8.81
N LYS A 11 -6.03 10.74 8.37
CA LYS A 11 -7.29 10.08 8.00
C LYS A 11 -7.57 10.12 6.50
N VAL A 12 -8.12 9.03 5.97
CA VAL A 12 -8.68 8.91 4.62
C VAL A 12 -10.06 9.57 4.63
N THR A 13 -10.24 10.61 3.83
CA THR A 13 -11.47 11.41 3.85
C THR A 13 -12.41 11.15 2.68
N ASP A 14 -11.90 10.65 1.55
CA ASP A 14 -12.70 10.25 0.40
C ASP A 14 -12.67 8.73 0.21
N LEU A 15 -13.76 8.05 0.54
CA LEU A 15 -13.92 6.61 0.33
C LEU A 15 -14.46 6.26 -1.07
N GLY A 16 -14.48 7.22 -1.99
CA GLY A 16 -14.86 7.02 -3.38
C GLY A 16 -16.36 6.92 -3.60
N ASN A 17 -16.73 6.27 -4.70
CA ASN A 17 -18.13 6.12 -5.11
C ASN A 17 -18.94 5.38 -4.05
N VAL A 18 -20.25 5.63 -4.02
CA VAL A 18 -21.20 4.93 -3.16
C VAL A 18 -22.17 4.13 -4.02
N GLU A 19 -22.29 2.84 -3.72
CA GLU A 19 -23.25 1.92 -4.34
C GLU A 19 -24.06 1.24 -3.24
N ASN A 20 -25.39 1.23 -3.37
CA ASN A 20 -26.31 0.65 -2.37
C ASN A 20 -26.05 1.15 -0.94
N GLY A 21 -25.70 2.44 -0.79
CA GLY A 21 -25.41 3.08 0.49
C GLY A 21 -24.07 2.69 1.12
N LYS A 22 -23.19 2.01 0.39
CA LYS A 22 -21.85 1.60 0.87
C LYS A 22 -20.75 2.16 -0.05
N PRO A 23 -19.62 2.66 0.51
CA PRO A 23 -18.47 3.05 -0.29
C PRO A 23 -17.88 1.86 -1.04
N THR A 24 -17.55 2.04 -2.32
CA THR A 24 -16.87 1.04 -3.14
C THR A 24 -15.35 1.14 -3.03
N LEU A 25 -14.83 2.21 -2.43
CA LEU A 25 -13.41 2.58 -2.38
C LEU A 25 -12.81 2.99 -3.75
N VAL A 26 -13.55 2.78 -4.84
CA VAL A 26 -13.16 3.14 -6.19
C VAL A 26 -13.32 4.64 -6.39
N ASN A 27 -12.34 5.27 -7.06
CA ASN A 27 -12.25 6.71 -7.26
C ASN A 27 -12.11 7.54 -5.97
N GLY A 28 -11.81 6.90 -4.84
CA GLY A 28 -11.49 7.57 -3.58
C GLY A 28 -9.98 7.79 -3.39
N ASP A 29 -9.61 8.12 -2.15
CA ASP A 29 -8.25 8.34 -1.66
C ASP A 29 -7.49 7.02 -1.39
N ILE A 30 -7.93 5.92 -2.00
CA ILE A 30 -7.35 4.59 -1.82
C ILE A 30 -6.96 4.02 -3.18
N ILE A 31 -5.68 3.66 -3.31
CA ILE A 31 -5.12 2.97 -4.48
C ILE A 31 -5.00 1.49 -4.19
N PHE A 32 -5.58 0.65 -5.05
CA PHE A 32 -5.52 -0.80 -4.96
C PHE A 32 -5.94 -1.42 -6.31
N PHE A 33 -5.97 -2.75 -6.43
CA PHE A 33 -6.20 -3.46 -7.70
C PHE A 33 -7.49 -3.08 -8.45
N ASN A 34 -8.56 -2.62 -7.76
CA ASN A 34 -9.79 -2.13 -8.40
C ASN A 34 -9.84 -0.59 -8.58
N SER A 35 -8.84 0.13 -8.07
CA SER A 35 -8.72 1.60 -8.16
C SER A 35 -7.26 1.95 -8.42
N LEU A 36 -6.80 1.66 -9.65
CA LEU A 36 -5.38 1.70 -10.00
C LEU A 36 -4.79 3.12 -10.01
N ARG A 37 -5.61 4.16 -10.13
CA ARG A 37 -5.13 5.54 -10.29
C ARG A 37 -6.04 6.50 -9.55
N HIS A 38 -5.42 7.39 -8.76
CA HIS A 38 -6.15 8.44 -8.06
C HIS A 38 -6.61 9.52 -9.06
N LYS A 39 -7.75 10.17 -8.80
CA LYS A 39 -8.31 11.23 -9.65
C LYS A 39 -7.35 12.37 -9.96
N SER A 40 -6.42 12.67 -9.04
CA SER A 40 -5.36 13.67 -9.27
C SER A 40 -4.36 13.30 -10.37
N GLY A 41 -4.25 12.01 -10.72
CA GLY A 41 -3.20 11.49 -11.60
C GLY A 41 -1.79 11.43 -10.99
N ASN A 42 -1.61 11.87 -9.74
CA ASN A 42 -0.30 11.96 -9.07
C ASN A 42 0.09 10.74 -8.24
N ILE A 43 -0.78 9.73 -8.17
CA ILE A 43 -0.46 8.43 -7.59
C ILE A 43 -1.22 7.33 -8.32
N TRP A 44 -0.52 6.25 -8.64
CA TRP A 44 -1.10 5.10 -9.34
C TRP A 44 -0.31 3.81 -9.08
N LEU A 45 -1.01 2.69 -9.19
CA LEU A 45 -0.49 1.33 -9.26
C LEU A 45 -0.26 0.98 -10.74
N THR A 46 0.94 0.52 -11.11
CA THR A 46 1.33 0.25 -12.50
C THR A 46 0.68 -1.00 -13.10
N GLY A 47 0.18 -1.89 -12.26
CA GLY A 47 -0.50 -3.13 -12.63
C GLY A 47 -0.72 -4.00 -11.40
N ASP A 48 -1.60 -5.00 -11.53
CA ASP A 48 -1.84 -6.07 -10.54
C ASP A 48 -1.23 -7.35 -11.12
N ASN A 49 0.02 -7.65 -10.76
CA ASN A 49 0.71 -8.85 -11.24
C ASN A 49 0.31 -10.04 -10.38
N ARG A 50 -0.72 -10.75 -10.83
CA ARG A 50 -1.33 -11.88 -10.11
C ARG A 50 -0.50 -13.15 -10.11
N THR A 51 0.50 -13.26 -10.97
CA THR A 51 1.31 -14.47 -11.13
C THR A 51 2.66 -14.37 -10.43
N GLY A 52 3.14 -13.15 -10.14
CA GLY A 52 4.51 -12.91 -9.68
C GLY A 52 5.56 -13.36 -10.71
N ALA A 53 5.17 -13.41 -11.99
CA ALA A 53 6.09 -13.78 -13.06
C ALA A 53 6.83 -12.54 -13.55
N GLY A 54 8.17 -12.63 -13.58
CA GLY A 54 9.07 -11.56 -13.98
C GLY A 54 10.27 -11.46 -13.05
N ASP A 55 11.30 -10.73 -13.47
CA ASP A 55 12.41 -10.35 -12.61
C ASP A 55 12.15 -8.93 -12.07
N GLY A 56 12.39 -8.71 -10.77
CA GLY A 56 12.31 -7.38 -10.15
C GLY A 56 11.02 -7.14 -9.37
N ASP A 57 10.47 -5.93 -9.46
CA ASP A 57 9.26 -5.55 -8.73
C ASP A 57 8.02 -5.98 -9.53
N ASP A 58 7.24 -6.92 -8.99
CA ASP A 58 6.02 -7.42 -9.63
C ASP A 58 4.92 -6.36 -9.75
N GLU A 59 4.82 -5.48 -8.76
CA GLU A 59 3.87 -4.38 -8.70
C GLU A 59 4.58 -3.11 -8.24
N GLN A 60 4.14 -1.95 -8.72
CA GLN A 60 4.71 -0.67 -8.27
C GLN A 60 3.61 0.36 -8.05
N ILE A 61 3.66 1.05 -6.89
CA ILE A 61 2.91 2.28 -6.69
C ILE A 61 3.86 3.45 -6.94
N ILE A 62 3.54 4.27 -7.94
CA ILE A 62 4.30 5.47 -8.29
C ILE A 62 3.59 6.69 -7.74
N VAL A 63 4.34 7.59 -7.10
CA VAL A 63 3.82 8.81 -6.47
C VAL A 63 4.61 10.04 -6.92
N ARG A 64 3.91 11.06 -7.43
CA ARG A 64 4.45 12.40 -7.71
C ARG A 64 4.24 13.29 -6.49
N LEU A 65 5.11 13.12 -5.50
CA LEU A 65 4.97 13.72 -4.17
C LEU A 65 4.84 15.25 -4.17
N ASN A 66 5.60 15.93 -5.04
CA ASN A 66 5.57 17.40 -5.14
C ASN A 66 4.31 17.94 -5.84
N SER A 67 3.54 17.07 -6.51
CA SER A 67 2.31 17.43 -7.22
C SER A 67 1.05 17.04 -6.46
N LEU A 68 1.17 16.32 -5.34
CA LEU A 68 0.02 15.99 -4.50
C LEU A 68 -0.52 17.24 -3.82
N ASP A 69 -1.84 17.38 -3.83
CA ASP A 69 -2.58 18.44 -3.14
C ASP A 69 -2.15 18.55 -1.67
N ALA A 70 -2.13 19.78 -1.16
CA ALA A 70 -1.72 20.09 0.21
C ALA A 70 -2.62 19.41 1.24
N GLN A 71 -3.87 19.09 0.91
CA GLN A 71 -4.75 18.34 1.81
C GLN A 71 -4.22 16.94 2.17
N TYR A 72 -3.34 16.36 1.34
CA TYR A 72 -2.71 15.08 1.62
C TYR A 72 -1.36 15.28 2.28
N GLU A 73 -1.27 14.92 3.55
CA GLU A 73 -0.07 15.08 4.38
C GLU A 73 0.53 13.74 4.82
N LYS A 74 -0.16 12.62 4.57
CA LYS A 74 0.36 11.28 4.82
C LYS A 74 -0.03 10.33 3.71
N ILE A 75 0.86 9.39 3.39
CA ILE A 75 0.55 8.25 2.53
C ILE A 75 1.00 6.99 3.24
N VAL A 76 0.10 6.00 3.36
CA VAL A 76 0.41 4.72 4.00
C VAL A 76 0.47 3.63 2.95
N PHE A 77 1.53 2.83 2.94
CA PHE A 77 1.73 1.75 1.98
C PHE A 77 1.56 0.39 2.65
N ILE A 78 0.73 -0.45 2.04
CA ILE A 78 0.40 -1.78 2.54
C ILE A 78 0.67 -2.80 1.44
N VAL A 79 1.22 -3.94 1.83
CA VAL A 79 1.31 -5.13 1.00
C VAL A 79 0.37 -6.20 1.58
N GLN A 80 -0.30 -6.95 0.72
CA GLN A 80 -1.16 -8.06 1.13
C GLN A 80 -1.12 -9.19 0.10
N ILE A 81 -1.39 -10.40 0.56
CA ILE A 81 -1.73 -11.54 -0.29
C ILE A 81 -3.24 -11.54 -0.49
N TYR A 82 -3.68 -11.41 -1.73
CA TYR A 82 -5.10 -11.44 -2.05
C TYR A 82 -5.69 -12.84 -1.81
N ASN A 83 -6.80 -12.92 -1.06
CA ASN A 83 -7.47 -14.17 -0.67
C ASN A 83 -6.55 -15.19 0.03
N GLY A 84 -5.53 -14.72 0.76
CA GLY A 84 -4.54 -15.58 1.40
C GLY A 84 -5.17 -16.58 2.38
N GLU A 85 -6.24 -16.23 3.09
CA GLU A 85 -6.93 -17.17 3.98
C GLU A 85 -7.57 -18.32 3.20
N LYS A 86 -8.37 -18.00 2.19
CA LYS A 86 -9.03 -19.00 1.34
C LYS A 86 -8.03 -19.88 0.60
N LEU A 87 -6.92 -19.31 0.12
CA LEU A 87 -5.89 -20.01 -0.62
C LEU A 87 -4.84 -20.69 0.29
N GLN A 88 -4.99 -20.58 1.62
CA GLN A 88 -4.04 -21.12 2.60
C GLN A 88 -2.60 -20.61 2.37
N GLN A 89 -2.50 -19.36 1.93
CA GLN A 89 -1.26 -18.62 1.69
C GLN A 89 -1.01 -17.59 2.80
N HIS A 90 0.27 -17.38 3.10
CA HIS A 90 0.78 -16.34 3.99
C HIS A 90 2.24 -16.07 3.57
N PHE A 91 2.81 -14.93 3.97
CA PHE A 91 4.14 -14.50 3.55
C PHE A 91 5.23 -15.57 3.81
N GLY A 92 5.15 -16.29 4.92
CA GLY A 92 6.06 -17.42 5.20
C GLY A 92 6.04 -18.58 4.19
N LYS A 93 5.05 -18.67 3.28
CA LYS A 93 5.00 -19.65 2.17
C LYS A 93 5.45 -19.07 0.82
N VAL A 94 5.64 -17.75 0.74
CA VAL A 94 6.05 -17.08 -0.50
C VAL A 94 7.58 -16.98 -0.50
N GLN A 95 8.20 -17.42 -1.58
CA GLN A 95 9.64 -17.28 -1.78
C GLN A 95 9.94 -15.97 -2.49
N ASN A 96 11.10 -15.36 -2.17
CA ASN A 96 11.56 -14.11 -2.77
C ASN A 96 10.55 -12.95 -2.66
N ALA A 97 9.71 -12.97 -1.62
CA ALA A 97 8.76 -11.91 -1.36
C ALA A 97 9.47 -10.73 -0.70
N PHE A 98 9.43 -9.56 -1.31
CA PHE A 98 9.92 -8.34 -0.69
C PHE A 98 9.04 -7.14 -1.07
N ILE A 99 9.15 -6.09 -0.27
CA ILE A 99 8.65 -4.76 -0.62
C ILE A 99 9.75 -3.74 -0.37
N ARG A 100 9.87 -2.76 -1.26
CA ARG A 100 10.87 -1.70 -1.17
C ARG A 100 10.32 -0.34 -1.55
N ALA A 101 10.98 0.70 -1.07
CA ALA A 101 10.77 2.09 -1.47
C ALA A 101 12.06 2.60 -2.12
N VAL A 102 11.92 3.24 -3.27
CA VAL A 102 13.03 3.87 -4.00
C VAL A 102 12.70 5.34 -4.29
N ASP A 103 13.73 6.18 -4.34
CA ASP A 103 13.57 7.58 -4.78
C ASP A 103 13.52 7.68 -6.32
N ALA A 104 13.34 8.91 -6.84
CA ALA A 104 13.28 9.16 -8.28
C ALA A 104 14.59 8.85 -9.04
N ARG A 105 15.70 8.66 -8.32
CA ARG A 105 17.01 8.25 -8.85
C ARG A 105 17.25 6.75 -8.69
N ASN A 106 16.21 6.00 -8.29
CA ASN A 106 16.25 4.57 -8.03
C ASN A 106 17.15 4.18 -6.84
N ILE A 107 17.38 5.09 -5.89
CA ILE A 107 18.11 4.81 -4.66
C ILE A 107 17.13 4.17 -3.67
N GLU A 108 17.44 2.96 -3.21
CA GLU A 108 16.63 2.25 -2.23
C GLU A 108 16.70 2.94 -0.86
N MET A 109 15.53 3.32 -0.34
CA MET A 109 15.38 4.02 0.94
C MET A 109 14.97 3.07 2.08
N ALA A 110 14.20 2.04 1.74
CA ALA A 110 13.76 1.01 2.67
C ALA A 110 13.43 -0.28 1.92
N ARG A 111 13.67 -1.42 2.56
CA ARG A 111 13.32 -2.75 2.05
C ARG A 111 12.96 -3.66 3.21
N PHE A 112 11.89 -4.44 3.05
CA PHE A 112 11.57 -5.57 3.92
C PHE A 112 11.56 -6.85 3.09
N ASP A 113 12.29 -7.85 3.58
CA ASP A 113 12.17 -9.22 3.11
C ASP A 113 11.04 -9.91 3.89
N LEU A 114 10.07 -10.44 3.16
CA LEU A 114 8.89 -11.12 3.66
C LEU A 114 9.02 -12.65 3.51
N SER A 115 10.11 -13.12 2.92
CA SER A 115 10.28 -14.50 2.51
C SER A 115 10.48 -15.45 3.69
N GLY A 116 9.76 -16.57 3.68
CA GLY A 116 10.22 -17.86 4.24
C GLY A 116 10.53 -17.93 5.74
N GLY A 117 10.26 -16.89 6.53
CA GLY A 117 10.56 -16.85 7.96
C GLY A 117 9.39 -17.30 8.84
N PRO A 118 9.63 -17.98 9.99
CA PRO A 118 8.59 -18.32 10.95
C PRO A 118 7.88 -17.08 11.52
N ALA A 119 8.53 -15.91 11.53
CA ALA A 119 7.93 -14.63 11.92
C ALA A 119 6.78 -14.19 10.99
N PHE A 120 6.75 -14.70 9.75
CA PHE A 120 5.72 -14.43 8.75
C PHE A 120 4.77 -15.62 8.55
N ALA A 121 4.80 -16.60 9.45
CA ALA A 121 3.78 -17.63 9.53
C ALA A 121 2.42 -16.98 9.84
N SER A 122 1.39 -17.36 9.10
CA SER A 122 0.03 -16.81 9.21
C SER A 122 -0.14 -15.32 8.87
N GLN A 123 0.93 -14.57 8.57
CA GLN A 123 0.86 -13.16 8.21
C GLN A 123 0.52 -12.99 6.72
N ARG A 124 -0.52 -12.22 6.42
CA ARG A 124 -1.07 -12.07 5.06
C ARG A 124 -1.12 -10.64 4.57
N SER A 125 -0.93 -9.67 5.45
CA SER A 125 -0.73 -8.28 5.08
C SER A 125 0.26 -7.59 6.02
N MET A 126 0.78 -6.44 5.61
CA MET A 126 1.72 -5.66 6.41
C MET A 126 1.60 -4.18 6.07
N VAL A 127 1.60 -3.32 7.09
CA VAL A 127 1.88 -1.89 6.91
C VAL A 127 3.39 -1.75 6.73
N PHE A 128 3.81 -1.46 5.50
CA PHE A 128 5.24 -1.40 5.14
C PHE A 128 5.88 -0.11 5.61
N ALA A 129 5.35 1.02 5.15
CA ALA A 129 5.92 2.33 5.42
C ALA A 129 4.85 3.40 5.30
N GLU A 130 5.14 4.58 5.84
CA GLU A 130 4.40 5.78 5.54
C GLU A 130 5.32 6.90 5.04
N LEU A 131 4.79 7.74 4.16
CA LEU A 131 5.36 9.04 3.83
C LEU A 131 4.58 10.10 4.59
N ILE A 132 5.30 10.99 5.27
CA ILE A 132 4.73 12.12 6.01
C ILE A 132 5.24 13.40 5.36
N ARG A 133 4.34 14.32 5.04
CA ARG A 133 4.70 15.63 4.50
C ARG A 133 5.31 16.47 5.62
N GLU A 134 6.44 17.09 5.32
CA GLU A 134 7.13 18.04 6.19
C GLU A 134 7.20 19.40 5.48
N ALA A 135 7.63 20.45 6.20
CA ALA A 135 7.69 21.82 5.66
C ALA A 135 8.50 21.93 4.35
N THR A 136 9.52 21.10 4.18
CA THR A 136 10.45 21.16 3.04
C THR A 136 10.41 19.91 2.15
N GLY A 137 9.43 19.02 2.32
CA GLY A 137 9.35 17.82 1.51
C GLY A 137 8.56 16.69 2.14
N TRP A 138 9.06 15.46 1.98
CA TRP A 138 8.43 14.25 2.49
C TRP A 138 9.46 13.39 3.20
N LYS A 139 9.06 12.82 4.33
CA LYS A 139 9.86 11.88 5.11
C LYS A 139 9.26 10.49 5.03
N LEU A 140 10.08 9.52 4.66
CA LEU A 140 9.74 8.10 4.73
C LEU A 140 9.98 7.58 6.14
N ARG A 141 8.99 6.92 6.74
CA ARG A 141 9.13 6.10 7.95
C ARG A 141 8.81 4.65 7.62
N ALA A 142 9.81 3.78 7.76
CA ALA A 142 9.59 2.33 7.75
C ALA A 142 8.78 1.91 9.00
N ILE A 143 7.79 1.03 8.81
CA ILE A 143 6.89 0.54 9.87
C ILE A 143 7.10 -0.97 10.07
N GLY A 144 6.79 -1.78 9.05
CA GLY A 144 7.01 -3.23 9.10
C GLY A 144 6.10 -3.98 10.08
N GLU A 145 4.84 -3.57 10.21
CA GLU A 145 3.87 -4.19 11.12
C GLU A 145 3.01 -5.24 10.38
N PRO A 146 3.25 -6.55 10.57
CA PRO A 146 2.49 -7.59 9.90
C PRO A 146 1.11 -7.80 10.56
N SER A 147 0.21 -8.41 9.81
CA SER A 147 -1.14 -8.77 10.24
C SER A 147 -1.57 -10.10 9.62
N GLU A 148 -2.34 -10.87 10.39
CA GLU A 148 -2.95 -12.12 9.93
C GLU A 148 -4.08 -11.87 8.93
N SER A 149 -4.65 -10.66 8.88
CA SER A 149 -5.71 -10.33 7.93
C SER A 149 -5.17 -10.30 6.50
N ASP A 150 -5.93 -10.85 5.55
CA ASP A 150 -5.68 -10.73 4.11
C ASP A 150 -6.51 -9.59 3.46
N SER A 151 -7.14 -8.75 4.29
CA SER A 151 -7.96 -7.62 3.85
C SER A 151 -7.39 -6.31 4.36
N PHE A 152 -6.95 -5.44 3.45
CA PHE A 152 -6.50 -4.08 3.79
C PHE A 152 -7.56 -3.25 4.51
N VAL A 153 -8.84 -3.61 4.42
CA VAL A 153 -9.93 -2.95 5.15
C VAL A 153 -9.73 -3.05 6.66
N SER A 154 -9.07 -4.10 7.15
CA SER A 154 -8.69 -4.21 8.56
C SER A 154 -7.75 -3.07 8.99
N HIS A 155 -6.77 -2.73 8.15
CA HIS A 155 -5.86 -1.60 8.35
C HIS A 155 -6.58 -0.25 8.19
N LEU A 156 -7.46 -0.13 7.19
CA LEU A 156 -8.18 1.11 6.88
C LEU A 156 -8.94 1.67 8.10
N ARG A 157 -9.46 0.82 8.98
CA ARG A 157 -10.17 1.23 10.20
C ARG A 157 -9.35 2.15 11.11
N ASN A 158 -8.03 2.01 11.12
CA ASN A 158 -7.15 2.86 11.92
C ASN A 158 -6.96 4.26 11.28
N TYR A 159 -7.27 4.38 9.99
CA TYR A 159 -7.11 5.57 9.17
C TYR A 159 -8.45 6.22 8.78
N MET A 160 -9.56 5.84 9.42
CA MET A 160 -10.85 6.56 9.33
C MET A 160 -11.04 7.53 10.49
#